data_AF-A0A951LV03-F1
#
_entry.id   AF-A0A951LV03-F1
#
_cell.length_a   1.000
_cell.length_b   1.000
_cell.length_c   1.000
_cell.angle_alpha   90.00
_cell.angle_beta   90.00
_cell.angle_gamma   90.00
#
_symmetry.space_group_name_H-M   'P 1'
#
loop_
_entity.id
_entity.type
_entity.pdbx_description
1 polymer ?
#
loop_
_entity_poly.entity_id
_entity_poly.type
_entity_poly.pdbx_seq_one_letter_code
_entity_poly.pdbx_strand_id
1 'polypeptide(L)'
;MATAFIGGAAGFAGDRTDAAGPLVEALAKCNGPRFLMFETLAERTLALAQLERRRDPAKGFNPALARFVGPILRRCLDSKIKIVGNFGAANPRAAAELILRLATEQGIPEPRVAVVEGDDLTGILSLADLARSEIEGRVLANANDVISANAYLGARSI
;
A
#
# COMPACT_ATOMS: atom_id res chain seq x y z
N MET A 1 -1.88 30.14 -1.82
CA MET A 1 -1.97 28.66 -1.84
C MET A 1 -1.13 28.11 -0.70
N ALA A 2 -1.57 27.05 -0.03
CA ALA A 2 -0.77 26.42 1.03
C ALA A 2 0.22 25.43 0.40
N THR A 3 1.50 25.53 0.75
CA THR A 3 2.53 24.61 0.28
C THR A 3 2.41 23.27 1.01
N ALA A 4 2.34 22.17 0.27
CA ALA A 4 2.41 20.81 0.80
C ALA A 4 3.82 20.24 0.62
N PHE A 5 4.29 19.48 1.60
CA PHE A 5 5.61 18.85 1.61
C PHE A 5 5.45 17.32 1.55
N ILE A 6 6.13 16.67 0.61
CA ILE A 6 5.99 15.25 0.33
C ILE A 6 7.38 14.62 0.28
N GLY A 7 7.60 13.56 1.05
CA GLY A 7 8.81 12.73 0.98
C GLY A 7 8.49 11.33 0.46
N GLY A 8 9.32 10.78 -0.42
CA GLY A 8 9.23 9.39 -0.90
C GLY A 8 10.18 8.48 -0.13
N ALA A 9 9.64 7.57 0.67
CA ALA A 9 10.40 6.72 1.59
C ALA A 9 10.67 5.29 1.08
N ALA A 10 10.00 4.87 0.00
CA ALA A 10 10.28 3.63 -0.72
C ALA A 10 9.80 3.78 -2.17
N GLY A 11 10.51 3.13 -3.10
CA GLY A 11 10.13 3.02 -4.51
C GLY A 11 9.71 1.62 -4.98
N PHE A 12 9.90 0.59 -4.15
CA PHE A 12 9.53 -0.79 -4.45
C PHE A 12 9.41 -1.64 -3.17
N ALA A 13 8.80 -2.83 -3.28
CA ALA A 13 8.46 -3.67 -2.12
C ALA A 13 9.64 -4.07 -1.22
N GLY A 14 10.83 -4.25 -1.83
CA GLY A 14 12.05 -4.68 -1.16
C GLY A 14 13.08 -3.57 -0.91
N ASP A 15 12.65 -2.30 -0.95
CA ASP A 15 13.54 -1.16 -0.77
C ASP A 15 14.15 -1.13 0.65
N ARG A 16 15.18 -0.30 0.82
CA ARG A 16 15.81 -0.06 2.13
C ARG A 16 14.80 0.49 3.13
N THR A 17 14.76 -0.06 4.33
CA THR A 17 13.74 0.28 5.34
C THR A 17 14.12 1.46 6.24
N ASP A 18 15.33 2.00 6.11
CA ASP A 18 15.89 3.07 6.93
C ASP A 18 15.78 4.46 6.30
N ALA A 19 15.39 4.57 5.02
CA ALA A 19 15.26 5.84 4.30
C ALA A 19 14.24 6.80 4.92
N ALA A 20 13.18 6.28 5.55
CA ALA A 20 12.10 7.06 6.15
C ALA A 20 12.57 7.97 7.29
N GLY A 21 13.57 7.55 8.07
CA GLY A 21 14.01 8.28 9.27
C GLY A 21 14.45 9.71 8.98
N PRO A 22 15.48 9.93 8.13
CA PRO A 22 15.92 11.28 7.75
C PRO A 22 14.82 12.13 7.10
N LEU A 23 13.92 11.52 6.32
CA LEU A 23 12.80 12.23 5.70
C LEU A 23 11.80 12.77 6.73
N VAL A 24 11.52 12.00 7.78
CA VAL A 24 10.67 12.45 8.89
C VAL A 24 11.31 13.65 9.60
N GLU A 25 12.61 13.62 9.86
CA GLU A 25 13.32 14.74 10.50
C GLU A 25 13.33 16.00 9.62
N ALA A 26 13.43 15.84 8.30
CA ALA A 26 13.35 16.95 7.36
C ALA A 26 11.93 17.53 7.31
N LEU A 27 10.91 16.68 7.16
CA LEU A 27 9.51 17.09 7.08
C LEU A 27 9.05 17.77 8.37
N ALA A 28 9.49 17.31 9.55
CA ALA A 28 9.11 17.88 10.84
C ALA A 28 9.44 19.39 10.95
N LYS A 29 10.44 19.87 10.19
CA LYS A 29 10.85 21.29 10.14
C LYS A 29 10.01 22.15 9.20
N CYS A 30 9.20 21.54 8.33
CA CYS A 30 8.41 22.26 7.34
C CYS A 30 7.10 22.80 7.92
N ASN A 31 6.71 24.03 7.61
CA ASN A 31 5.42 24.59 8.03
C ASN A 31 4.36 24.37 6.94
N GLY A 32 3.50 23.37 7.12
CA GLY A 32 2.40 23.07 6.20
C GLY A 32 1.94 21.61 6.28
N PRO A 33 1.01 21.18 5.41
CA PRO A 33 0.67 19.78 5.24
C PRO A 33 1.90 18.95 4.84
N ARG A 34 2.11 17.82 5.52
CA ARG A 34 3.29 16.95 5.35
C ARG A 34 2.86 15.51 5.12
N PHE A 35 3.47 14.87 4.12
CA PHE A 35 3.16 13.51 3.72
C PHE A 35 4.43 12.72 3.52
N LEU A 36 4.41 11.47 3.97
CA LEU A 36 5.46 10.49 3.71
C LEU A 36 4.84 9.37 2.88
N MET A 37 5.29 9.24 1.64
CA MET A 37 4.79 8.27 0.69
C MET A 37 5.67 7.04 0.62
N PHE A 38 5.04 5.88 0.47
CA PHE A 38 5.73 4.62 0.21
C PHE A 38 5.10 3.95 -1.00
N GLU A 39 5.90 3.81 -2.04
CA GLU A 39 5.57 2.99 -3.20
C GLU A 39 6.20 1.61 -2.98
N THR A 40 5.35 0.60 -2.81
CA THR A 40 5.77 -0.76 -2.50
C THR A 40 5.02 -1.83 -3.30
N LEU A 41 4.31 -1.44 -4.35
CA LEU A 41 3.49 -2.33 -5.16
C LEU A 41 3.79 -2.14 -6.65
N ALA A 42 4.17 -3.24 -7.28
CA ALA A 42 4.13 -3.46 -8.71
C ALA A 42 3.21 -4.65 -9.04
N GLU A 43 2.94 -4.88 -10.33
CA GLU A 43 2.04 -5.92 -10.83
C GLU A 43 2.48 -7.31 -10.35
N ARG A 44 3.78 -7.62 -10.44
CA ARG A 44 4.33 -8.90 -9.96
C ARG A 44 4.12 -9.08 -8.46
N THR A 45 4.32 -8.03 -7.66
CA THR A 45 4.17 -8.12 -6.21
C THR A 45 2.71 -8.26 -5.79
N LEU A 46 1.78 -7.67 -6.54
CA LEU A 46 0.35 -7.83 -6.29
C LEU A 46 -0.10 -9.27 -6.53
N ALA A 47 0.36 -9.89 -7.63
CA ALA A 47 0.09 -11.30 -7.92
C ALA A 47 0.64 -12.23 -6.82
N LEU A 48 1.86 -11.96 -6.33
CA LEU A 48 2.44 -12.70 -5.20
C LEU A 48 1.64 -12.51 -3.91
N ALA A 49 1.21 -11.28 -3.62
CA ALA A 49 0.39 -10.96 -2.45
C ALA A 49 -0.98 -11.67 -2.49
N GLN A 50 -1.61 -11.78 -3.68
CA GLN A 50 -2.83 -12.57 -3.85
C GLN A 50 -2.60 -14.05 -3.57
N LEU A 51 -1.50 -14.63 -4.07
CA LEU A 51 -1.14 -16.02 -3.75
C LEU A 51 -0.92 -16.24 -2.25
N GLU A 52 -0.27 -15.30 -1.57
CA GLU A 52 -0.11 -15.35 -0.12
C GLU A 52 -1.46 -15.28 0.60
N ARG A 53 -2.33 -14.34 0.20
CA ARG A 53 -3.68 -14.21 0.78
C ARG A 53 -4.55 -15.44 0.56
N ARG A 54 -4.46 -16.08 -0.61
CA ARG A 54 -5.16 -17.34 -0.92
C ARG A 54 -4.73 -18.47 0.03
N ARG A 55 -3.46 -18.49 0.44
CA ARG A 55 -2.92 -19.49 1.39
C ARG A 55 -3.27 -19.15 2.83
N ASP A 56 -3.26 -17.87 3.17
CA ASP A 56 -3.52 -17.36 4.51
C ASP A 56 -4.28 -16.01 4.42
N PRO A 57 -5.58 -15.98 4.76
CA PRO A 57 -6.40 -14.77 4.70
C PRO A 57 -5.90 -13.60 5.56
N ALA A 58 -4.99 -13.83 6.53
CA ALA A 58 -4.37 -12.78 7.33
C ALA A 58 -3.13 -12.14 6.67
N LYS A 59 -2.69 -12.67 5.50
CA LYS A 59 -1.54 -12.18 4.72
C LYS A 59 -1.98 -11.48 3.43
N GLY A 60 -1.02 -11.16 2.56
CA GLY A 60 -1.25 -10.47 1.30
C GLY A 60 -1.07 -8.94 1.37
N PHE A 61 -0.50 -8.43 2.46
CA PHE A 61 0.08 -7.10 2.52
C PHE A 61 1.61 -7.18 2.48
N ASN A 62 2.29 -6.06 2.29
CA ASN A 62 3.75 -6.03 2.21
C ASN A 62 4.38 -6.56 3.52
N PRO A 63 5.18 -7.64 3.47
CA PRO A 63 5.77 -8.26 4.66
C PRO A 63 6.78 -7.35 5.40
N ALA A 64 7.33 -6.35 4.71
CA ALA A 64 8.23 -5.36 5.29
C ALA A 64 7.50 -4.15 5.90
N LEU A 65 6.15 -4.10 5.90
CA LEU A 65 5.37 -2.99 6.44
C LEU A 65 5.80 -2.59 7.87
N ALA A 66 5.96 -3.57 8.78
CA ALA A 66 6.41 -3.30 10.14
C ALA A 66 7.83 -2.69 10.19
N ARG A 67 8.73 -3.12 9.30
CA ARG A 67 10.09 -2.58 9.21
C ARG A 67 10.13 -1.17 8.61
N PHE A 68 9.21 -0.85 7.70
CA PHE A 68 9.08 0.50 7.13
C PHE A 68 8.45 1.49 8.12
N VAL A 69 7.32 1.12 8.72
CA VAL A 69 6.49 2.05 9.50
C VAL A 69 6.83 2.04 10.98
N GLY A 70 7.17 0.88 11.56
CA GLY A 70 7.44 0.72 12.99
C GLY A 70 8.45 1.76 13.54
N PRO A 71 9.63 1.95 12.91
CA PRO A 71 10.66 2.88 13.40
C PRO A 71 10.29 4.37 13.30
N ILE A 72 9.25 4.73 12.55
CA ILE A 72 8.88 6.12 12.26
C ILE A 72 7.48 6.50 12.74
N LEU A 73 6.64 5.53 13.11
CA LEU A 73 5.22 5.73 13.41
C LEU A 73 4.99 6.83 14.47
N ARG A 74 5.62 6.72 15.64
CA ARG A 74 5.55 7.73 16.70
C ARG A 74 5.91 9.13 16.20
N ARG A 75 7.09 9.27 15.59
CA ARG A 75 7.62 10.56 15.12
C ARG A 75 6.74 11.19 14.05
N CYS A 76 6.17 10.39 13.14
CA CYS A 76 5.20 10.86 12.16
C CYS A 76 3.95 11.41 12.83
N LEU A 77 3.37 10.69 13.78
CA LEU A 77 2.14 11.11 14.46
C LEU A 77 2.34 12.37 15.30
N ASP A 78 3.42 12.42 16.10
CA ASP A 78 3.77 13.59 16.92
C ASP A 78 4.01 14.83 16.03
N SER A 79 4.66 14.64 14.89
CA SER A 79 4.91 15.72 13.91
C SER A 79 3.75 15.97 12.94
N LYS A 80 2.59 15.30 13.12
CA LYS A 80 1.42 15.40 12.22
C LYS A 80 1.75 15.14 10.74
N ILE A 81 2.69 14.23 10.46
CA ILE A 81 3.04 13.75 9.12
C ILE A 81 2.11 12.59 8.78
N LYS A 82 1.40 12.69 7.65
CA LYS A 82 0.52 11.63 7.16
C LYS A 82 1.32 10.60 6.39
N ILE A 83 1.16 9.33 6.71
CA ILE A 83 1.75 8.23 5.93
C ILE A 83 0.74 7.83 4.86
N VAL A 84 1.21 7.71 3.62
CA VAL A 84 0.42 7.26 2.47
C VAL A 84 1.21 6.15 1.78
N GLY A 85 0.57 5.02 1.49
CA GLY A 85 1.25 3.95 0.79
C GLY A 85 0.32 2.83 0.38
N ASN A 86 0.75 2.07 -0.60
CA ASN A 86 0.03 0.91 -1.14
C ASN A 86 0.48 -0.42 -0.52
N PHE A 87 1.00 -0.36 0.72
CA PHE A 87 1.45 -1.53 1.47
C PHE A 87 0.40 -2.63 1.60
N GLY A 88 -0.88 -2.23 1.53
CA GLY A 88 -2.01 -3.12 1.60
C GLY A 88 -1.97 -4.23 0.56
N ALA A 89 -1.43 -3.96 -0.63
CA ALA A 89 -1.39 -4.91 -1.74
C ALA A 89 -2.74 -5.63 -1.91
N ALA A 90 -2.78 -6.96 -1.75
CA ALA A 90 -3.99 -7.77 -1.84
C ALA A 90 -4.84 -7.76 -0.55
N ASN A 91 -4.33 -7.27 0.58
CA ASN A 91 -5.01 -7.24 1.88
C ASN A 91 -4.79 -5.93 2.66
N PRO A 92 -5.40 -4.83 2.19
CA PRO A 92 -5.22 -3.51 2.79
C PRO A 92 -5.83 -3.38 4.20
N ARG A 93 -6.78 -4.25 4.57
CA ARG A 93 -7.31 -4.34 5.94
C ARG A 93 -6.31 -4.94 6.93
N ALA A 94 -5.68 -6.06 6.58
CA ALA A 94 -4.64 -6.65 7.44
C ALA A 94 -3.42 -5.72 7.61
N ALA A 95 -3.08 -4.93 6.59
CA ALA A 95 -2.07 -3.88 6.72
C ALA A 95 -2.47 -2.82 7.75
N ALA A 96 -3.72 -2.35 7.71
CA ALA A 96 -4.24 -1.40 8.68
C ALA A 96 -4.23 -1.96 10.11
N GLU A 97 -4.66 -3.21 10.29
CA GLU A 97 -4.59 -3.91 11.58
C GLU A 97 -3.16 -4.01 12.10
N LEU A 98 -2.17 -4.29 11.25
CA LEU A 98 -0.77 -4.29 11.64
C LEU A 98 -0.32 -2.90 12.12
N ILE A 99 -0.70 -1.82 11.45
CA ILE A 99 -0.36 -0.45 11.87
C ILE A 99 -0.98 -0.14 13.25
N LEU A 100 -2.24 -0.54 13.47
CA LEU A 100 -2.92 -0.36 14.76
C LEU A 100 -2.22 -1.17 15.87
N ARG A 101 -1.84 -2.42 15.60
CA ARG A 101 -1.05 -3.24 16.54
C ARG A 101 0.29 -2.58 16.88
N LEU A 102 1.03 -2.09 15.88
CA LEU A 102 2.29 -1.38 16.09
C LEU A 102 2.10 -0.13 16.97
N ALA A 103 0.99 0.58 16.81
CA ALA A 103 0.65 1.72 17.65
C ALA A 103 0.43 1.28 19.11
N THR A 104 -0.38 0.23 19.33
CA THR A 104 -0.62 -0.34 20.67
C THR A 104 0.68 -0.81 21.33
N GLU A 105 1.51 -1.57 20.62
CA GLU A 105 2.81 -2.08 21.10
C GLU A 105 3.77 -0.96 21.50
N GLN A 106 3.72 0.18 20.80
CA GLN A 106 4.57 1.36 21.07
C GLN A 106 3.92 2.35 22.07
N GLY A 107 2.78 2.01 22.67
CA GLY A 107 2.03 2.90 23.56
C GLY A 107 1.58 4.20 22.89
N ILE A 108 1.33 4.17 21.59
CA ILE A 108 0.83 5.30 20.80
C ILE A 108 -0.70 5.34 20.93
N PRO A 109 -1.32 6.52 21.16
CA PRO A 109 -2.75 6.67 20.99
C PRO A 109 -3.19 6.16 19.61
N GLU A 110 -4.33 5.49 19.56
CA GLU A 110 -4.80 4.82 18.34
C GLU A 110 -4.85 5.80 17.15
N PRO A 111 -4.05 5.56 16.10
CA PRO A 111 -4.02 6.44 14.94
C PRO A 111 -5.25 6.23 14.07
N ARG A 112 -5.70 7.29 13.39
CA ARG A 112 -6.71 7.16 12.35
C ARG A 112 -6.10 6.53 11.10
N VAL A 113 -6.61 5.38 10.69
CA VAL A 113 -6.19 4.68 9.48
C VAL A 113 -7.35 4.64 8.49
N ALA A 114 -7.09 5.07 7.26
CA ALA A 114 -8.03 4.95 6.15
C ALA A 114 -7.55 3.86 5.20
N VAL A 115 -8.47 3.01 4.75
CA VAL A 115 -8.22 1.89 3.84
C VAL A 115 -8.97 2.17 2.55
N VAL A 116 -8.27 2.10 1.41
CA VAL A 116 -8.87 2.24 0.08
C VAL A 116 -8.90 0.86 -0.56
N GLU A 117 -10.08 0.43 -1.02
CA GLU A 117 -10.35 -0.87 -1.61
C GLU A 117 -11.23 -0.69 -2.86
N GLY A 118 -11.40 -1.76 -3.64
CA GLY A 118 -12.33 -1.82 -4.78
C GLY A 118 -11.64 -1.97 -6.14
N ASP A 119 -10.33 -2.14 -6.16
CA ASP A 119 -9.56 -2.36 -7.38
C ASP A 119 -9.56 -3.83 -7.81
N ASP A 120 -9.69 -4.79 -6.88
CA ASP A 120 -9.69 -6.23 -7.18
C ASP A 120 -10.98 -6.70 -7.91
N LEU A 121 -10.79 -7.16 -9.14
CA LEU A 121 -11.81 -7.67 -10.05
C LEU A 121 -11.80 -9.20 -10.18
N THR A 122 -10.91 -9.91 -9.50
CA THR A 122 -10.65 -11.36 -9.70
C THR A 122 -11.90 -12.23 -9.45
N GLY A 123 -12.79 -11.80 -8.55
CA GLY A 123 -14.08 -12.46 -8.29
C GLY A 123 -15.29 -11.79 -8.94
N ILE A 124 -15.08 -10.70 -9.70
CA ILE A 124 -16.13 -9.89 -10.32
C ILE A 124 -16.24 -10.20 -11.81
N LEU A 125 -15.10 -10.32 -12.50
CA LEU A 125 -15.03 -10.59 -13.92
C LEU A 125 -14.67 -12.06 -14.17
N SER A 126 -15.37 -12.69 -15.12
CA SER A 126 -14.98 -14.03 -15.60
C SER A 126 -13.70 -13.96 -16.44
N LEU A 127 -13.05 -15.10 -16.66
CA LEU A 127 -11.92 -15.19 -17.60
C LEU A 127 -12.29 -14.71 -19.00
N ALA A 128 -13.52 -14.98 -19.46
CA ALA A 128 -14.01 -14.51 -20.74
C ALA A 128 -14.17 -12.97 -20.76
N ASP A 129 -14.57 -12.35 -19.65
CA ASP A 129 -14.63 -10.89 -19.53
C ASP A 129 -13.23 -10.27 -19.59
N LEU A 130 -12.28 -10.83 -18.84
CA LEU A 130 -10.89 -10.37 -18.81
C LEU A 130 -10.23 -10.54 -20.18
N ALA A 131 -10.42 -11.68 -20.85
CA ALA A 131 -9.87 -11.93 -22.19
C ALA A 131 -10.37 -10.93 -23.24
N ARG A 132 -11.62 -10.45 -23.11
CA ARG A 132 -12.16 -9.38 -23.98
C ARG A 132 -11.49 -8.03 -23.77
N SER A 133 -10.91 -7.79 -22.60
CA SER A 133 -10.18 -6.55 -22.27
C SER A 133 -8.69 -6.59 -22.66
N GLU A 134 -8.19 -7.77 -23.04
CA GLU A 134 -6.80 -7.96 -23.40
C GLU A 134 -6.50 -7.39 -24.80
N ILE A 135 -5.37 -6.69 -24.91
CA ILE A 135 -4.84 -6.25 -26.21
C ILE A 135 -4.41 -7.52 -26.96
N GLU A 136 -5.14 -7.86 -28.05
CA GLU A 136 -5.00 -9.05 -28.90
C GLU A 136 -5.60 -10.37 -28.37
N GLY A 137 -6.00 -10.46 -27.09
CA GLY A 137 -6.78 -11.61 -26.57
C GLY A 137 -6.09 -12.97 -26.60
N ARG A 138 -4.75 -13.04 -26.56
CA ARG A 138 -4.01 -14.30 -26.76
C ARG A 138 -3.49 -14.93 -25.47
N VAL A 139 -3.16 -14.13 -24.46
CA VAL A 139 -2.61 -14.58 -23.18
C VAL A 139 -3.68 -15.28 -22.36
N LEU A 140 -4.89 -14.73 -22.32
CA LEU A 140 -5.98 -15.27 -21.50
C LEU A 140 -6.83 -16.32 -22.22
N ALA A 141 -6.78 -16.41 -23.56
CA ALA A 141 -7.59 -17.36 -24.33
C ALA A 141 -7.35 -18.85 -23.95
N ASN A 142 -6.15 -19.18 -23.47
CA ASN A 142 -5.78 -20.53 -23.04
C ASN A 142 -5.51 -20.63 -21.53
N ALA A 143 -5.84 -19.60 -20.75
CA ALA A 143 -5.62 -19.59 -19.31
C ALA A 143 -6.74 -20.37 -18.59
N ASN A 144 -6.36 -21.18 -17.58
CA ASN A 144 -7.31 -21.91 -16.75
C ASN A 144 -7.74 -21.12 -15.50
N ASP A 145 -6.92 -20.18 -15.05
CA ASP A 145 -7.17 -19.35 -13.87
C ASP A 145 -6.42 -18.01 -14.01
N VAL A 146 -6.90 -16.99 -13.28
CA VAL A 146 -6.23 -15.71 -13.09
C VAL A 146 -5.93 -15.54 -11.61
N ILE A 147 -4.68 -15.20 -11.30
CA ILE A 147 -4.25 -14.97 -9.92
C ILE A 147 -4.77 -13.63 -9.40
N SER A 148 -4.73 -12.60 -10.24
CA SER A 148 -5.09 -11.22 -9.90
C SER A 148 -5.62 -10.50 -11.13
N ALA A 149 -6.69 -9.76 -10.99
CA ALA A 149 -7.15 -8.75 -11.94
C ALA A 149 -7.48 -7.48 -11.18
N ASN A 150 -6.83 -6.36 -11.49
CA ASN A 150 -6.99 -5.12 -10.72
C ASN A 150 -7.20 -3.92 -11.65
N ALA A 151 -8.14 -3.06 -11.29
CA ALA A 151 -8.39 -1.80 -11.97
C ALA A 151 -7.55 -0.67 -11.38
N TYR A 152 -6.99 0.17 -12.25
CA TYR A 152 -6.49 1.47 -11.82
C TYR A 152 -7.68 2.40 -11.61
N LEU A 153 -8.11 2.53 -10.35
CA LEU A 153 -9.28 3.34 -9.97
C LEU A 153 -9.10 4.85 -10.22
N GLY A 154 -7.86 5.28 -10.50
CA GLY A 154 -7.50 6.67 -10.70
C GLY A 154 -7.75 7.53 -9.47
N ALA A 155 -7.53 8.83 -9.62
CA ALA A 155 -7.96 9.83 -8.66
C ALA A 155 -8.38 11.09 -9.41
N ARG A 156 -9.39 11.80 -8.92
CA ARG A 156 -9.71 13.13 -9.46
C ARG A 156 -8.60 14.10 -9.05
N SER A 157 -8.14 14.94 -9.98
CA SER A 157 -7.24 16.05 -9.65
C SER A 157 -7.91 16.97 -8.63
N ILE A 158 -7.19 17.27 -7.55
CA ILE A 158 -7.60 18.25 -6.54
C ILE A 158 -7.21 19.67 -6.95
#